data_AF-G0U782-F1
#
_entry.id   AF-G0U782-F1
#
_cell.length_a   1.000
_cell.length_b   1.000
_cell.length_c   1.000
_cell.angle_alpha   90.00
_cell.angle_beta   90.00
_cell.angle_gamma   90.00
#
_symmetry.space_group_name_H-M   'P 1'
#
loop_
_entity.id
_entity.type
_entity.pdbx_description
1 polymer ?
#
loop_
_entity_poly.entity_id
_entity_poly.type
_entity_poly.pdbx_seq_one_letter_code
_entity_poly.pdbx_strand_id
1 'polypeptide(L)' 'MLTFTRSLFIAHWYCGHKFRHRFMRDKRFHPSLQASHDARNRFSKRRHFKTNRWNYQQAYRDMP' A
#
# COMPACT_ATOMS: atom_id res chain seq x y z
N MET A 1 11.94 -24.19 -12.75
CA MET A 1 12.09 -24.03 -11.28
C MET A 1 13.31 -23.16 -10.98
N LEU A 2 13.16 -21.83 -10.85
CA LEU A 2 14.27 -20.87 -10.68
C LEU A 2 14.01 -19.88 -9.52
N THR A 3 13.24 -20.26 -8.52
CA THR A 3 12.86 -19.37 -7.40
C THR A 3 13.80 -19.46 -6.19
N PHE A 4 14.65 -20.48 -6.09
CA PHE A 4 15.49 -20.70 -4.90
C PHE A 4 16.75 -19.82 -4.83
N THR A 5 17.30 -19.36 -5.95
CA THR A 5 18.59 -18.65 -5.97
C THR A 5 18.50 -17.16 -5.62
N ARG A 6 17.34 -16.50 -5.78
CA ARG A 6 17.19 -15.06 -5.51
C ARG A 6 17.17 -14.69 -4.02
N SER A 7 16.82 -15.63 -3.14
CA SER A 7 16.67 -15.36 -1.71
C SER A 7 18.00 -15.27 -0.98
N LEU A 8 19.05 -15.93 -1.50
CA LEU A 8 20.37 -16.02 -0.87
C LEU A 8 21.18 -14.70 -0.90
N PHE A 9 20.84 -13.77 -1.79
CA PHE A 9 21.55 -12.49 -1.96
C PHE A 9 20.81 -11.28 -1.37
N ILE A 10 19.80 -11.51 -0.52
CA ILE A 10 19.04 -10.42 0.10
C ILE A 10 19.76 -9.96 1.36
N ALA A 11 20.31 -8.74 1.33
CA ALA A 11 20.91 -8.10 2.49
C ALA A 11 19.95 -8.05 3.70
N HIS A 12 20.39 -8.61 4.83
CA HIS A 12 19.58 -8.79 6.04
C HIS A 12 19.37 -7.50 6.85
N TRP A 13 20.19 -6.47 6.61
CA TRP A 13 20.13 -5.19 7.34
C TRP A 13 19.01 -4.24 6.87
N TYR A 14 18.35 -4.53 5.74
CA TYR A 14 17.22 -3.72 5.25
C TYR A 14 15.88 -4.26 5.76
N CYS A 15 15.00 -3.35 6.19
CA CYS A 15 13.66 -3.63 6.73
C CYS A 15 13.71 -4.20 8.16
N GLY A 16 13.16 -5.39 8.39
CA GLY A 16 13.24 -6.07 9.69
C GLY A 16 13.88 -7.44 9.54
N HIS A 17 14.20 -8.04 10.69
CA HIS A 17 14.92 -9.33 10.84
C HIS A 17 14.56 -10.44 9.84
N LYS A 18 13.27 -10.62 9.52
CA LYS A 18 12.83 -11.69 8.61
C LYS A 18 12.91 -11.26 7.15
N PHE A 19 13.45 -12.13 6.29
CA PHE A 19 13.49 -11.92 4.82
C PHE A 19 12.14 -11.51 4.20
N ARG A 20 11.02 -12.06 4.71
CA ARG A 20 9.67 -11.68 4.22
C ARG A 20 9.35 -10.20 4.36
N HIS A 21 9.97 -9.48 5.32
CA HIS A 21 9.76 -8.05 5.52
C HIS A 21 10.27 -7.24 4.34
N ARG A 22 11.38 -7.68 3.71
CA ARG A 22 11.88 -7.07 2.49
C ARG A 22 10.86 -7.19 1.36
N PHE A 23 10.33 -8.39 1.12
CA PHE A 23 9.32 -8.61 0.09
C PHE A 23 7.98 -7.90 0.36
N MET A 24 7.54 -7.81 1.62
CA MET A 24 6.36 -7.02 1.98
C MET A 24 6.56 -5.54 1.68
N ARG A 25 7.76 -5.00 1.92
CA ARG A 25 8.12 -3.65 1.52
C ARG A 25 8.24 -3.53 0.01
N ASP A 26 8.82 -4.49 -0.71
CA ASP A 26 9.02 -4.39 -2.16
C ASP A 26 7.68 -4.34 -2.92
N LYS A 27 6.61 -4.94 -2.39
CA LYS A 27 5.23 -4.74 -2.90
C LYS A 27 4.76 -3.28 -2.88
N ARG A 28 5.36 -2.41 -2.05
CA ARG A 28 5.13 -0.96 -2.09
C ARG A 28 5.53 -0.33 -3.43
N PHE A 29 6.60 -0.85 -4.01
CA PHE A 29 7.27 -0.31 -5.20
C PHE A 29 6.97 -1.12 -6.47
N HIS A 30 6.16 -2.17 -6.37
CA HIS A 30 5.79 -2.97 -7.54
C HIS A 30 5.02 -2.10 -8.56
N PRO A 31 5.44 -2.04 -9.84
CA PRO A 31 4.85 -1.12 -10.82
C PRO A 31 3.33 -1.27 -10.95
N SER A 32 2.82 -2.50 -11.03
CA SER A 32 1.37 -2.75 -11.15
C SER A 32 0.57 -2.52 -9.87
N LEU A 33 1.24 -2.30 -8.73
CA LEU A 33 0.56 -2.01 -7.47
C LEU A 33 0.55 -0.52 -7.16
N GLN A 34 1.08 0.33 -8.04
CA GLN A 34 1.27 1.75 -7.80
C GLN A 34 -0.04 2.47 -7.48
N ALA A 35 0.04 3.57 -6.74
CA ALA A 35 -1.13 4.36 -6.42
C ALA A 35 -1.67 5.05 -7.67
N SER A 36 -2.98 5.07 -7.81
CA SER A 36 -3.73 5.63 -8.93
C SER A 36 -5.06 6.18 -8.43
N HIS A 37 -5.90 6.72 -9.33
CA HIS A 37 -7.19 7.32 -8.98
C HIS A 37 -8.17 6.29 -8.38
N ASP A 38 -8.10 5.03 -8.82
CA ASP A 38 -8.85 3.89 -8.31
C ASP A 38 -8.24 3.25 -7.05
N ALA A 39 -6.91 3.30 -6.87
CA ALA A 39 -6.21 2.67 -5.75
C ALA A 39 -5.47 3.69 -4.84
N ARG A 40 -6.19 4.27 -3.87
CA ARG A 40 -5.67 5.28 -2.92
C ARG A 40 -5.42 4.72 -1.52
N ASN A 41 -4.60 5.43 -0.72
CA ASN A 41 -4.32 5.15 0.70
C ASN A 41 -3.80 3.71 0.99
N ARG A 42 -2.96 3.15 0.11
CA ARG A 42 -2.45 1.77 0.18
C ARG A 42 -1.82 1.36 1.52
N PHE A 43 -1.15 2.27 2.22
CA PHE A 43 -0.40 1.94 3.45
C PHE A 43 -1.20 2.09 4.74
N SER A 44 -2.24 2.94 4.77
CA SER A 44 -2.96 3.29 6.01
C SER A 44 -4.48 3.34 5.83
N LYS A 45 -5.02 2.53 4.91
CA LYS A 45 -6.46 2.46 4.56
C LYS A 45 -7.37 2.39 5.80
N ARG A 46 -6.99 1.62 6.82
CA ARG A 46 -7.82 1.42 8.02
C ARG A 46 -7.93 2.64 8.92
N ARG A 47 -6.95 3.55 8.92
CA ARG A 47 -7.04 4.82 9.66
C ARG A 47 -8.12 5.76 9.10
N HIS A 48 -8.43 5.60 7.81
CA HIS A 48 -9.38 6.42 7.08
C HIS A 48 -10.73 5.69 6.88
N PHE A 49 -10.87 4.46 7.39
CA PHE A 49 -12.09 3.70 7.24
C PHE A 49 -13.15 4.21 8.23
N LYS A 50 -14.36 4.48 7.74
CA LYS A 50 -15.49 5.02 8.51
C LYS A 50 -15.28 6.41 9.12
N THR A 51 -14.22 7.15 8.77
CA THR A 51 -13.98 8.51 9.29
C THR A 51 -15.13 9.47 8.98
N ASN A 52 -15.69 9.40 7.77
CA ASN A 52 -16.80 10.26 7.35
C ASN A 52 -18.17 9.60 7.47
N ARG A 53 -18.32 8.48 8.21
CA ARG A 53 -19.60 7.76 8.27
C ARG A 53 -20.73 8.61 8.85
N TRP A 54 -20.41 9.44 9.85
CA TRP A 54 -21.34 10.33 10.52
C TRP A 54 -21.09 11.80 10.18
N ASN A 55 -20.26 12.06 9.17
CA ASN A 55 -19.98 13.39 8.69
C ASN A 55 -20.99 13.73 7.58
N TYR A 56 -21.99 14.54 7.91
CA TYR A 56 -22.96 15.04 6.95
C TYR A 56 -22.39 16.24 6.21
N GLN A 57 -22.14 16.08 4.92
CA GLN A 57 -21.66 17.14 4.06
C GLN A 57 -22.67 17.39 2.95
N GLN A 58 -23.10 18.64 2.80
CA GLN A 58 -23.90 19.05 1.66
C GLN A 58 -23.02 19.01 0.41
N ALA A 59 -23.52 18.36 -0.65
CA ALA A 59 -22.81 18.35 -1.93
C ALA A 59 -22.82 19.76 -2.51
N TYR A 60 -21.68 20.18 -3.06
CA TYR A 60 -21.58 21.46 -3.74
C TYR A 60 -22.43 21.44 -5.01
N ARG A 61 -23.34 22.42 -5.14
CA ARG A 61 -24.17 22.65 -6.32
C ARG A 61 -24.33 24.15 -6.53
N ASP A 62 -23.70 24.66 -7.57
CA ASP A 62 -23.75 26.05 -8.00
C ASP A 62 -24.78 26.30 -9.10
N MET A 63 -25.10 25.27 -9.89
CA MET A 63 -26.12 25.34 -10.93
C MET A 63 -27.39 24.54 -10.53
N PRO A 64 -28.58 25.14 -10.66
CA PRO A 64 -29.86 24.52 -10.30
C PRO A 64 -30.30 23.38 -11.22
#